data_AF-A0A378J4K8-F1
#
_entry.id   AF-A0A378J4K8-F1
#
_cell.length_a   1.000
_cell.length_b   1.000
_cell.length_c   1.000
_cell.angle_alpha   90.00
_cell.angle_beta   90.00
_cell.angle_gamma   90.00
#
_symmetry.space_group_name_H-M   'P 1'
#
loop_
_entity.id
_entity.type
_entity.pdbx_description
1 polymer ?
#
loop_
_entity_poly.entity_id
_entity_poly.type
_entity_poly.pdbx_seq_one_letter_code
_entity_poly.pdbx_strand_id
1 'polypeptide(L)'
;MKQPNAKPVYNSLFQEYSHPGRAITGRDETNSPVYDKGISCHVFAIASPISWEKANEVNSKYSDIGTQKEIERLQARFNHEFNEEEKKEQKALEGEDYEIQPYPEPSEEEILQERLQNMQEIQTLSKEQEVVLPVDDMYLCGGFREGKVTPEHMWIEDHTNNITYDTFINRGGIAVVDGVGDEGLPFMPGCEGSNFEGNEINRVKVDGYTWGQLLAIASGAESIGFPPGIKNAPQVLAAQMAVNEVQIALSKIPRAALTHEEKEVITRVYNEQELKTTQKEIDDVVNHLDEKDKQLYDSGREKLETVGKEQRRVAREIVGRGPEFFLEQIKIQQLTETANKRIEATLAMVHDENVKNYIKKVLEKKIENILAAPNPTVALNAFNKSMSNENITVLAKGVNDGVTAIENSVFSDKDPAQKTLAQQVKVLIASYANNDGKLGELSLDLTTKKNQLAAGPYADVLALTKRIEGIDKLPKEVTTWAKNLETKMQELTLEQRANFPNGGDQATLEAVQTLISAKDNAPKIDLETPNLAKIVETMLNKVNNFIDKQEEKNKYTI
;
A
#
# COMPACT_ATOMS: atom_id res chain seq x y z
N MET A 1 10.75 -8.85 25.46
CA MET A 1 10.78 -10.13 24.69
C MET A 1 9.56 -10.21 23.79
N LYS A 2 9.62 -10.94 22.67
CA LYS A 2 8.40 -11.19 21.89
C LYS A 2 7.43 -12.05 22.70
N GLN A 3 6.15 -11.67 22.73
CA GLN A 3 5.08 -12.53 23.23
C GLN A 3 5.12 -13.88 22.47
N PRO A 4 5.14 -15.05 23.13
CA PRO A 4 5.36 -16.34 22.48
C PRO A 4 4.27 -16.68 21.45
N ASN A 5 3.06 -16.20 21.71
CA ASN A 5 1.89 -16.43 20.87
C ASN A 5 1.68 -15.29 19.84
N ALA A 6 2.52 -14.26 19.82
CA ALA A 6 2.39 -13.17 18.88
C ALA A 6 3.00 -13.49 17.53
N LYS A 7 2.21 -13.26 16.48
CA LYS A 7 2.72 -13.28 15.10
C LYS A 7 3.77 -12.16 14.94
N PRO A 8 4.92 -12.42 14.28
CA PRO A 8 6.00 -11.43 14.13
C PRO A 8 5.55 -10.08 13.56
N VAL A 9 4.58 -10.09 12.64
CA VAL A 9 4.03 -8.87 12.04
C VAL A 9 3.21 -8.08 13.06
N TYR A 10 2.31 -8.73 13.80
CA TYR A 10 1.51 -8.06 14.85
C TYR A 10 2.42 -7.43 15.91
N ASN A 11 3.42 -8.18 16.39
CA ASN A 11 4.42 -7.68 17.32
C ASN A 11 5.10 -6.42 16.76
N SER A 12 5.52 -6.42 15.49
CA SER A 12 6.24 -5.28 14.89
C SER A 12 5.34 -4.06 14.64
N LEU A 13 4.05 -4.25 14.42
CA LEU A 13 3.11 -3.15 14.17
C LEU A 13 2.58 -2.54 15.48
N PHE A 14 2.09 -3.39 16.38
CA PHE A 14 1.22 -3.01 17.49
C PHE A 14 1.80 -3.29 18.87
N GLN A 15 3.09 -3.63 18.97
CA GLN A 15 3.77 -3.73 20.26
C GLN A 15 4.97 -2.79 20.29
N GLU A 16 5.49 -2.48 21.48
CA GLU A 16 6.68 -1.66 21.66
C GLU A 16 7.81 -2.47 22.29
N TYR A 17 9.05 -2.21 21.88
CA TYR A 17 10.16 -3.06 22.27
C TYR A 17 10.41 -2.94 23.77
N SER A 18 10.38 -4.09 24.43
CA SER A 18 10.76 -4.22 25.83
C SER A 18 11.93 -5.18 25.92
N HIS A 19 12.99 -4.78 26.63
CA HIS A 19 14.16 -5.64 26.80
C HIS A 19 13.76 -6.99 27.41
N PRO A 20 14.46 -8.08 27.05
CA PRO A 20 14.32 -9.33 27.78
C PRO A 20 14.58 -9.12 29.26
N GLY A 21 13.66 -9.62 30.08
CA GLY A 21 13.73 -9.55 31.52
C GLY A 21 12.49 -10.22 32.13
N ARG A 22 12.37 -10.08 33.45
CA ARG A 22 11.22 -10.58 34.20
C ARG A 22 10.69 -9.48 35.13
N ALA A 23 9.44 -9.62 35.54
CA ALA A 23 8.81 -8.70 36.49
C ALA A 23 7.78 -9.46 37.33
N ILE A 24 7.57 -8.97 38.55
CA ILE A 24 6.45 -9.40 39.38
C ILE A 24 5.19 -8.75 38.83
N THR A 25 4.26 -9.56 38.31
CA THR A 25 3.04 -9.10 37.65
C THR A 25 1.84 -10.00 37.98
N GLY A 26 0.63 -9.51 37.73
CA GLY A 26 -0.62 -10.23 38.05
C GLY A 26 -1.15 -9.92 39.45
N ARG A 27 -2.37 -10.40 39.75
CA ARG A 27 -3.00 -10.25 41.10
C ARG A 27 -2.35 -11.17 42.14
N ASP A 28 -1.70 -12.21 41.65
CA ASP A 28 -1.03 -13.30 42.35
C ASP A 28 0.49 -13.06 42.50
N GLU A 29 0.96 -11.85 42.17
CA GLU A 29 2.36 -11.40 42.34
C GLU A 29 3.39 -12.40 41.80
N THR A 30 3.14 -12.91 40.59
CA THR A 30 3.99 -13.95 40.00
C THR A 30 5.15 -13.37 39.22
N ASN A 31 6.30 -14.03 39.34
CA ASN A 31 7.47 -13.72 38.51
C ASN A 31 7.24 -14.20 37.08
N SER A 32 6.95 -13.26 36.18
CA SER A 32 6.60 -13.55 34.79
C SER A 32 7.58 -12.89 33.81
N PRO A 33 7.77 -13.48 32.61
CA PRO A 33 8.57 -12.85 31.56
C PRO A 33 7.99 -11.49 31.14
N VAL A 34 8.87 -10.50 30.94
CA VAL A 34 8.48 -9.19 30.40
C VAL A 34 8.45 -9.27 28.88
N TYR A 35 7.26 -9.09 28.34
CA TYR A 35 7.03 -9.06 26.91
C TYR A 35 6.86 -7.64 26.38
N ASP A 36 7.00 -7.48 25.07
CA ASP A 36 6.70 -6.24 24.36
C ASP A 36 5.25 -5.83 24.65
N LYS A 37 5.06 -4.61 25.16
CA LYS A 37 3.73 -4.09 25.49
C LYS A 37 2.94 -3.83 24.21
N GLY A 38 1.76 -4.42 24.10
CA GLY A 38 0.87 -4.21 22.97
C GLY A 38 0.00 -2.97 23.04
N ILE A 39 -0.83 -2.77 22.02
CA ILE A 39 -1.98 -1.87 22.13
C ILE A 39 -2.91 -2.36 23.24
N SER A 40 -3.44 -1.42 24.02
CA SER A 40 -4.52 -1.67 24.96
C SER A 40 -5.84 -1.96 24.23
N CYS A 41 -6.78 -2.57 24.94
CA CYS A 41 -8.13 -2.86 24.46
C CYS A 41 -8.86 -1.61 23.95
N HIS A 42 -8.77 -0.48 24.67
CA HIS A 42 -9.38 0.78 24.23
C HIS A 42 -8.70 1.37 22.99
N VAL A 43 -7.36 1.32 22.87
CA VAL A 43 -6.66 1.84 21.68
C VAL A 43 -7.07 1.00 20.47
N PHE A 44 -7.16 -0.32 20.64
CA PHE A 44 -7.65 -1.22 19.60
C PHE A 44 -9.09 -0.89 19.18
N ALA A 45 -10.00 -0.87 20.14
CA ALA A 45 -11.42 -0.72 19.87
C ALA A 45 -11.77 0.65 19.27
N ILE A 46 -11.05 1.73 19.65
CA ILE A 46 -11.26 3.06 19.08
C ILE A 46 -10.72 3.17 17.65
N ALA A 47 -9.49 2.68 17.39
CA ALA A 47 -8.81 2.99 16.12
C ALA A 47 -7.64 2.08 15.69
N SER A 48 -6.92 1.47 16.64
CA SER A 48 -5.63 0.78 16.40
C SER A 48 -4.63 1.58 15.54
N PRO A 49 -4.30 2.84 15.90
CA PRO A 49 -3.43 3.64 15.06
C PRO A 49 -2.06 2.98 14.88
N ILE A 50 -1.48 3.14 13.68
CA ILE A 50 -0.23 2.49 13.28
C ILE A 50 1.03 3.15 13.87
N SER A 51 0.90 4.36 14.42
CA SER A 51 1.98 5.07 15.12
C SER A 51 1.72 5.14 16.62
N TRP A 52 2.80 5.18 17.38
CA TRP A 52 2.75 5.23 18.83
C TRP A 52 2.43 6.57 19.41
N GLU A 53 2.87 7.63 18.74
CA GLU A 53 2.49 8.99 19.09
C GLU A 53 0.97 9.10 19.07
N LYS A 54 0.32 8.53 18.03
CA LYS A 54 -1.13 8.54 17.92
C LYS A 54 -1.81 7.55 18.86
N ALA A 55 -1.25 6.36 19.09
CA ALA A 55 -1.76 5.42 20.08
C ALA A 55 -1.75 6.02 21.50
N ASN A 56 -0.66 6.69 21.86
CA ASN A 56 -0.54 7.41 23.13
C ASN A 56 -1.51 8.58 23.21
N GLU A 57 -1.68 9.36 22.14
CA GLU A 57 -2.68 10.44 22.10
C GLU A 57 -4.10 9.90 22.35
N VAL A 58 -4.49 8.81 21.68
CA VAL A 58 -5.80 8.17 21.86
C VAL A 58 -5.95 7.65 23.29
N ASN A 59 -4.93 6.99 23.83
CA ASN A 59 -4.93 6.49 25.21
C ASN A 59 -5.04 7.62 26.25
N SER A 60 -4.30 8.72 26.06
CA SER A 60 -4.37 9.88 26.95
C SER A 60 -5.77 10.52 26.92
N LYS A 61 -6.30 10.79 25.71
CA LYS A 61 -7.66 11.34 25.56
C LYS A 61 -8.71 10.42 26.19
N TYR A 62 -8.58 9.11 26.02
CA TYR A 62 -9.44 8.13 26.68
C TYR A 62 -9.35 8.20 28.21
N SER A 63 -8.13 8.31 28.75
CA SER A 63 -7.89 8.37 30.21
C SER A 63 -8.45 9.63 30.86
N ASP A 64 -8.71 10.69 30.09
CA ASP A 64 -9.32 11.93 30.60
C ASP A 64 -10.86 11.83 30.68
N ILE A 65 -11.49 10.90 29.95
CA ILE A 65 -12.95 10.73 29.93
C ILE A 65 -13.43 10.21 31.28
N GLY A 66 -14.43 10.88 31.86
CA GLY A 66 -15.02 10.52 33.15
C GLY A 66 -14.15 10.85 34.38
N THR A 67 -12.86 11.15 34.21
CA THR A 67 -11.92 11.40 35.33
C THR A 67 -12.34 12.58 36.20
N GLN A 68 -12.80 13.69 35.62
CA GLN A 68 -13.24 14.84 36.40
C GLN A 68 -14.46 14.51 37.28
N LYS A 69 -15.44 13.76 36.75
CA LYS A 69 -16.62 13.32 37.51
C LYS A 69 -16.24 12.34 38.61
N GLU A 70 -15.28 11.45 38.37
CA GLU A 70 -14.78 10.52 39.37
C GLU A 70 -14.10 11.26 40.52
N ILE A 71 -13.29 12.29 40.23
CA ILE A 71 -12.68 13.18 41.23
C ILE A 71 -13.78 13.91 42.03
N GLU A 72 -14.80 14.45 41.38
CA GLU A 72 -15.91 15.15 42.04
C GLU A 72 -16.69 14.22 42.97
N ARG A 73 -16.95 12.97 42.57
CA ARG A 73 -17.60 11.95 43.43
C ARG A 73 -16.74 11.58 44.62
N LEU A 74 -15.44 11.39 44.44
CA LEU A 74 -14.52 11.12 45.54
C LEU A 74 -14.48 12.29 46.54
N GLN A 75 -14.43 13.53 46.04
CA GLN A 75 -14.49 14.73 46.89
C GLN A 75 -15.83 14.84 47.64
N ALA A 76 -16.95 14.58 46.97
CA ALA A 76 -18.27 14.58 47.60
C ALA A 76 -18.37 13.52 48.70
N ARG A 77 -17.83 12.32 48.47
CA ARG A 77 -17.79 11.24 49.47
C ARG A 77 -16.93 11.62 50.67
N PHE A 78 -15.73 12.16 50.46
CA PHE A 78 -14.88 12.62 51.56
C PHE A 78 -15.55 13.74 52.38
N ASN A 79 -16.17 14.71 51.72
CA ASN A 79 -16.88 15.79 52.41
C ASN A 79 -18.07 15.27 53.22
N HIS A 80 -18.82 14.29 52.70
CA HIS A 80 -19.92 13.65 53.42
C HIS A 80 -19.43 12.90 54.66
N GLU A 81 -18.42 12.04 54.51
CA GLU A 81 -17.83 11.28 55.63
C GLU A 81 -17.32 12.22 56.73
N PHE A 82 -16.64 13.31 56.34
CA PHE A 82 -16.18 14.32 57.29
C PHE A 82 -17.33 15.01 58.03
N ASN A 83 -18.37 15.45 57.30
CA ASN A 83 -19.53 16.10 57.90
C ASN A 83 -20.32 15.17 58.83
N GLU A 84 -20.40 13.87 58.52
CA GLU A 84 -21.09 12.90 59.37
C GLU A 84 -20.32 12.59 60.66
N GLU A 85 -18.98 12.54 60.61
CA GLU A 85 -18.15 12.44 61.82
C GLU A 85 -18.29 13.69 62.69
N GLU A 86 -18.28 14.90 62.12
CA GLU A 86 -18.53 16.14 62.88
C GLU A 86 -19.91 16.14 63.56
N LYS A 87 -20.96 15.71 62.85
CA LYS A 87 -22.31 15.57 63.43
C LYS A 87 -22.33 14.58 64.58
N LYS A 88 -21.63 13.45 64.46
CA LYS A 88 -21.54 12.44 65.51
C LYS A 88 -20.87 13.01 66.76
N GLU A 89 -19.75 13.72 66.60
CA GLU A 89 -19.06 14.39 67.70
C GLU A 89 -19.96 15.42 68.39
N GLN A 90 -20.66 16.25 67.60
CA GLN A 90 -21.59 17.24 68.14
C GLN A 90 -22.75 16.59 68.91
N LYS A 91 -23.35 15.53 68.36
CA LYS A 91 -24.46 14.79 68.97
C LYS A 91 -24.04 14.09 70.26
N ALA A 92 -22.82 13.55 70.30
CA ALA A 92 -22.26 12.96 71.51
C ALA A 92 -22.09 14.00 72.63
N LEU A 93 -21.73 15.25 72.32
CA LEU A 93 -21.67 16.35 73.29
C LEU A 93 -23.05 16.75 73.82
N GLU A 94 -24.10 16.57 73.02
CA GLU A 94 -25.51 16.79 73.39
C GLU A 94 -26.10 15.61 74.19
N GLY A 95 -25.34 14.52 74.37
CA GLY A 95 -25.78 13.30 75.07
C GLY A 95 -26.65 12.38 74.22
N GLU A 96 -26.67 12.58 72.89
CA GLU A 96 -27.40 11.77 71.93
C GLU A 96 -26.46 10.74 71.28
N ASP A 97 -26.96 9.52 71.06
CA ASP A 97 -26.27 8.50 70.27
C ASP A 97 -26.60 8.73 68.79
N TYR A 98 -25.57 8.91 67.95
CA TYR A 98 -25.72 9.19 66.52
C TYR A 98 -24.92 8.17 65.70
N GLU A 99 -25.61 7.53 64.77
CA GLU A 99 -25.03 6.61 63.81
C GLU A 99 -24.73 7.34 62.49
N ILE A 100 -23.48 7.23 62.03
CA ILE A 100 -23.01 7.84 60.77
C ILE A 100 -23.85 7.32 59.62
N GLN A 101 -24.42 8.24 58.85
CA GLN A 101 -25.16 7.86 57.66
C GLN A 101 -24.19 7.59 56.50
N PRO A 102 -24.37 6.48 55.76
CA PRO A 102 -23.52 6.19 54.61
C PRO A 102 -23.66 7.26 53.53
N TYR A 103 -22.62 7.42 52.70
CA TYR A 103 -22.70 8.28 51.53
C TYR A 103 -23.85 7.82 50.61
N PRO A 104 -24.72 8.73 50.13
CA PRO A 104 -25.77 8.36 49.20
C PRO A 104 -25.16 8.01 47.84
N GLU A 105 -25.00 6.71 47.59
CA GLU A 105 -24.53 6.21 46.31
C GLU A 105 -25.49 6.59 45.17
N PRO A 106 -24.97 6.88 43.96
CA PRO A 106 -25.80 7.11 42.79
C PRO A 106 -26.73 5.91 42.53
N SER A 107 -27.95 6.21 42.10
CA SER A 107 -28.89 5.17 41.67
C SER A 107 -28.37 4.42 40.43
N GLU A 108 -28.87 3.21 40.21
CA GLU A 108 -28.50 2.41 39.03
C GLU A 108 -28.80 3.15 37.72
N GLU A 109 -29.90 3.92 37.67
CA GLU A 109 -30.27 4.71 36.50
C GLU A 109 -29.28 5.85 36.23
N GLU A 110 -28.82 6.55 37.28
CA GLU A 110 -27.77 7.58 37.15
C GLU A 110 -26.45 6.98 36.66
N ILE A 111 -26.07 5.80 37.17
CA ILE A 111 -24.86 5.08 36.73
C ILE A 111 -24.98 4.70 35.26
N LEU A 112 -26.11 4.14 34.82
CA LEU A 112 -26.33 3.73 33.44
C LEU A 112 -26.26 4.92 32.47
N GLN A 113 -26.88 6.05 32.83
CA GLN A 113 -26.81 7.27 32.03
C GLN A 113 -25.38 7.82 31.92
N GLU A 114 -24.64 7.83 33.02
CA GLU A 114 -23.24 8.28 32.99
C GLU A 114 -22.34 7.36 32.17
N ARG A 115 -22.50 6.03 32.29
CA ARG A 115 -21.80 5.06 31.45
C ARG A 115 -22.09 5.30 29.98
N LEU A 116 -23.35 5.59 29.62
CA LEU A 116 -23.73 5.86 28.24
C LEU A 116 -23.10 7.17 27.74
N GLN A 117 -23.11 8.23 28.56
CA GLN A 117 -22.46 9.49 28.23
C GLN A 117 -20.95 9.28 27.97
N ASN A 118 -20.27 8.56 28.85
CA ASN A 118 -18.84 8.28 28.69
C ASN A 118 -18.58 7.47 27.41
N MET A 119 -19.42 6.47 27.09
CA MET A 119 -19.31 5.75 25.80
C MET A 119 -19.54 6.66 24.60
N GLN A 120 -20.43 7.66 24.66
CA GLN A 120 -20.64 8.63 23.58
C GLN A 120 -19.43 9.58 23.42
N GLU A 121 -18.79 9.97 24.52
CA GLU A 121 -17.53 10.72 24.47
C GLU A 121 -16.41 9.90 23.83
N ILE A 122 -16.29 8.61 24.20
CA ILE A 122 -15.33 7.68 23.58
C ILE A 122 -15.65 7.48 22.09
N GLN A 123 -16.93 7.36 21.71
CA GLN A 123 -17.36 7.26 20.31
C GLN A 123 -16.88 8.46 19.48
N THR A 124 -16.83 9.65 20.09
CA THR A 124 -16.33 10.85 19.42
C THR A 124 -14.85 10.70 19.04
N LEU A 125 -14.03 10.08 19.89
CA LEU A 125 -12.64 9.76 19.56
C LEU A 125 -12.52 8.80 18.39
N SER A 126 -13.45 7.84 18.26
CA SER A 126 -13.51 6.92 17.13
C SER A 126 -13.93 7.63 15.84
N LYS A 127 -14.87 8.58 15.91
CA LYS A 127 -15.31 9.42 14.77
C LYS A 127 -14.23 10.37 14.24
N GLU A 128 -13.21 10.69 15.04
CA GLU A 128 -12.03 11.43 14.56
C GLU A 128 -11.15 10.58 13.62
N GLN A 129 -11.40 9.28 13.51
CA GLN A 129 -10.59 8.34 12.72
C GLN A 129 -11.26 8.04 11.38
N GLU A 130 -10.43 7.82 10.36
CA GLU A 130 -10.91 7.44 9.04
C GLU A 130 -11.40 5.99 9.04
N VAL A 131 -12.69 5.82 8.71
CA VAL A 131 -13.29 4.53 8.41
C VAL A 131 -12.98 4.18 6.96
N VAL A 132 -12.35 3.02 6.75
CA VAL A 132 -11.92 2.57 5.42
C VAL A 132 -12.81 1.46 4.87
N LEU A 133 -13.43 0.69 5.77
CA LEU A 133 -14.42 -0.33 5.45
C LEU A 133 -15.70 -0.07 6.25
N PRO A 134 -16.71 0.56 5.62
CA PRO A 134 -18.01 0.75 6.26
C PRO A 134 -18.69 -0.56 6.60
N VAL A 135 -19.39 -0.59 7.73
CA VAL A 135 -20.22 -1.73 8.18
C VAL A 135 -21.51 -1.18 8.75
N ASP A 136 -22.64 -1.73 8.30
CA ASP A 136 -23.97 -1.18 8.60
C ASP A 136 -24.31 -1.26 10.09
N ASP A 137 -23.92 -2.33 10.77
CA ASP A 137 -24.25 -2.59 12.16
C ASP A 137 -23.04 -3.03 12.96
N MET A 138 -22.19 -2.05 13.29
CA MET A 138 -20.98 -2.25 14.09
C MET A 138 -21.04 -1.39 15.35
N TYR A 139 -20.56 -1.92 16.47
CA TYR A 139 -20.63 -1.29 17.78
C TYR A 139 -19.26 -1.27 18.46
N LEU A 140 -18.94 -0.12 19.05
CA LEU A 140 -17.91 0.02 20.05
C LEU A 140 -18.54 -0.29 21.42
N CYS A 141 -17.95 -1.24 22.14
CA CYS A 141 -18.50 -1.78 23.37
C CYS A 141 -17.58 -1.51 24.55
N GLY A 142 -18.16 -1.19 25.70
CA GLY A 142 -17.46 -1.00 26.96
C GLY A 142 -18.04 -1.90 28.04
N GLY A 143 -17.17 -2.56 28.79
CA GLY A 143 -17.49 -3.37 29.97
C GLY A 143 -17.18 -2.60 31.25
N PHE A 144 -18.11 -2.60 32.19
CA PHE A 144 -18.07 -1.80 33.42
C PHE A 144 -18.27 -2.67 34.66
N ARG A 145 -17.26 -2.85 35.50
CA ARG A 145 -17.40 -3.56 36.78
C ARG A 145 -17.25 -2.62 37.98
N GLU A 146 -17.59 -3.14 39.16
CA GLU A 146 -17.28 -2.51 40.46
C GLU A 146 -17.85 -1.09 40.60
N GLY A 147 -19.02 -0.82 39.99
CA GLY A 147 -19.66 0.50 40.03
C GLY A 147 -18.95 1.59 39.21
N LYS A 148 -17.94 1.24 38.41
CA LYS A 148 -17.24 2.20 37.54
C LYS A 148 -18.18 2.76 36.47
N VAL A 149 -17.96 4.03 36.15
CA VAL A 149 -18.69 4.76 35.10
C VAL A 149 -17.88 4.90 33.81
N THR A 150 -16.57 4.64 33.85
CA THR A 150 -15.69 4.49 32.69
C THR A 150 -15.44 3.01 32.44
N PRO A 151 -15.37 2.56 31.17
CA PRO A 151 -15.20 1.14 30.89
C PRO A 151 -13.83 0.68 31.35
N GLU A 152 -13.76 -0.49 31.99
CA GLU A 152 -12.48 -1.12 32.33
C GLU A 152 -11.88 -1.89 31.16
N HIS A 153 -12.74 -2.33 30.24
CA HIS A 153 -12.38 -3.09 29.06
C HIS A 153 -13.23 -2.67 27.88
N MET A 154 -12.67 -2.72 26.67
CA MET A 154 -13.38 -2.36 25.44
C MET A 154 -13.11 -3.32 24.30
N TRP A 155 -14.11 -3.51 23.45
CA TRP A 155 -14.05 -4.36 22.27
C TRP A 155 -14.93 -3.81 21.15
N ILE A 156 -14.89 -4.44 19.98
CA ILE A 156 -15.78 -4.13 18.86
C ILE A 156 -16.64 -5.35 18.51
N GLU A 157 -17.92 -5.10 18.25
CA GLU A 157 -18.88 -6.10 17.78
C GLU A 157 -19.36 -5.71 16.39
N ASP A 158 -19.16 -6.57 15.40
CA ASP A 158 -19.73 -6.45 14.06
C ASP A 158 -20.97 -7.35 14.02
N HIS A 159 -22.14 -6.75 14.25
CA HIS A 159 -23.44 -7.43 14.27
C HIS A 159 -23.87 -7.81 12.86
N THR A 160 -23.46 -7.04 11.84
CA THR A 160 -23.69 -7.40 10.43
C THR A 160 -23.08 -8.77 10.08
N ASN A 161 -21.89 -9.06 10.60
CA ASN A 161 -21.16 -10.30 10.33
C ASN A 161 -21.12 -11.27 11.51
N ASN A 162 -21.85 -10.98 12.59
CA ASN A 162 -21.94 -11.77 13.83
C ASN A 162 -20.56 -12.15 14.40
N ILE A 163 -19.67 -11.17 14.58
CA ILE A 163 -18.33 -11.42 15.09
C ILE A 163 -17.87 -10.35 16.08
N THR A 164 -17.11 -10.76 17.09
CA THR A 164 -16.51 -9.87 18.08
C THR A 164 -15.00 -9.95 18.03
N TYR A 165 -14.35 -8.79 18.11
CA TYR A 165 -12.90 -8.68 18.22
C TYR A 165 -12.49 -7.99 19.50
N ASP A 166 -11.51 -8.58 20.16
CA ASP A 166 -11.02 -8.14 21.47
C ASP A 166 -9.49 -8.30 21.54
N THR A 167 -8.82 -7.50 22.36
CA THR A 167 -7.40 -7.66 22.66
C THR A 167 -7.07 -7.16 24.06
N PHE A 168 -5.85 -7.44 24.53
CA PHE A 168 -5.35 -6.95 25.80
C PHE A 168 -3.87 -6.58 25.66
N ILE A 169 -3.37 -5.67 26.51
CA ILE A 169 -2.00 -5.15 26.41
C ILE A 169 -0.91 -6.25 26.47
N ASN A 170 -1.22 -7.35 27.17
CA ASN A 170 -0.34 -8.51 27.32
C ASN A 170 -0.72 -9.67 26.40
N ARG A 171 -1.65 -9.48 25.46
CA ARG A 171 -2.04 -10.50 24.49
C ARG A 171 -1.18 -10.39 23.23
N GLY A 172 -0.83 -11.54 22.65
CA GLY A 172 -0.03 -11.60 21.43
C GLY A 172 -0.80 -11.31 20.14
N GLY A 173 -2.08 -10.95 20.21
CA GLY A 173 -2.94 -10.87 19.05
C GLY A 173 -4.35 -10.38 19.37
N ILE A 174 -5.26 -10.61 18.42
CA ILE A 174 -6.67 -10.26 18.50
C ILE A 174 -7.46 -11.54 18.77
N ALA A 175 -8.11 -11.58 19.92
CA ALA A 175 -9.12 -12.59 20.24
C ALA A 175 -10.33 -12.38 19.34
N VAL A 176 -10.87 -13.49 18.84
CA VAL A 176 -12.01 -13.49 17.92
C VAL A 176 -13.06 -14.43 18.47
N VAL A 177 -14.27 -13.92 18.66
CA VAL A 177 -15.44 -14.70 19.11
C VAL A 177 -16.45 -14.74 17.97
N ASP A 178 -16.91 -15.95 17.62
CA ASP A 178 -17.97 -16.18 16.63
C ASP A 178 -19.33 -15.92 17.29
N GLY A 179 -19.73 -14.65 17.28
CA GLY A 179 -20.91 -14.14 17.96
C GLY A 179 -20.76 -12.70 18.43
N VAL A 180 -21.90 -12.09 18.73
CA VAL A 180 -22.02 -10.77 19.38
C VAL A 180 -22.92 -10.90 20.61
N GLY A 181 -22.85 -9.93 21.53
CA GLY A 181 -23.71 -9.93 22.71
C GLY A 181 -25.08 -9.30 22.42
N ASP A 182 -26.11 -9.88 23.03
CA ASP A 182 -27.47 -9.33 22.99
C ASP A 182 -27.63 -8.18 24.00
N GLU A 183 -28.52 -7.24 23.71
CA GLU A 183 -28.82 -6.13 24.60
C GLU A 183 -29.41 -6.61 25.94
N GLY A 184 -28.82 -6.15 27.05
CA GLY A 184 -29.24 -6.51 28.40
C GLY A 184 -28.90 -7.94 28.84
N LEU A 185 -28.20 -8.73 28.02
CA LEU A 185 -27.74 -10.07 28.40
C LEU A 185 -26.24 -10.09 28.71
N PRO A 186 -25.77 -10.99 29.60
CA PRO A 186 -24.35 -11.16 29.86
C PRO A 186 -23.58 -11.57 28.60
N PHE A 187 -22.35 -11.09 28.46
CA PHE A 187 -21.48 -11.43 27.33
C PHE A 187 -20.01 -11.47 27.73
N MET A 188 -19.25 -12.37 27.13
CA MET A 188 -17.82 -12.53 27.38
C MET A 188 -17.01 -12.11 26.15
N PRO A 189 -16.41 -10.92 26.15
CA PRO A 189 -15.45 -10.56 25.11
C PRO A 189 -14.20 -11.43 25.29
N GLY A 190 -13.59 -11.85 24.18
CA GLY A 190 -12.67 -12.98 24.13
C GLY A 190 -11.39 -12.92 24.99
N CYS A 191 -11.09 -11.79 25.64
CA CYS A 191 -9.97 -11.64 26.57
C CYS A 191 -10.33 -11.78 28.06
N GLU A 192 -11.61 -11.68 28.42
CA GLU A 192 -12.02 -11.69 29.82
C GLU A 192 -12.06 -13.09 30.42
N GLY A 193 -11.73 -13.19 31.71
CA GLY A 193 -11.83 -14.46 32.47
C GLY A 193 -13.27 -14.80 32.89
N SER A 194 -14.21 -13.88 32.73
CA SER A 194 -15.63 -14.03 33.06
C SER A 194 -16.48 -13.08 32.22
N ASN A 195 -17.78 -13.38 32.13
CA ASN A 195 -18.75 -12.51 31.46
C ASN A 195 -18.78 -11.12 32.14
N PHE A 196 -19.12 -10.08 31.38
CA PHE A 196 -19.77 -8.90 31.92
C PHE A 196 -21.26 -9.18 32.02
N GLU A 197 -21.91 -8.71 33.09
CA GLU A 197 -23.36 -8.80 33.22
C GLU A 197 -24.07 -7.86 32.23
N GLY A 198 -25.35 -8.08 31.95
CA GLY A 198 -26.07 -7.32 30.92
C GLY A 198 -26.15 -5.81 31.18
N ASN A 199 -26.24 -5.40 32.45
CA ASN A 199 -26.22 -3.99 32.87
C ASN A 199 -24.80 -3.42 33.03
N GLU A 200 -23.77 -4.24 32.81
CA GLU A 200 -22.35 -3.87 32.81
C GLU A 200 -21.82 -3.61 31.40
N ILE A 201 -22.68 -3.65 30.37
CA ILE A 201 -22.27 -3.46 28.98
C ILE A 201 -23.03 -2.30 28.36
N ASN A 202 -22.30 -1.32 27.84
CA ASN A 202 -22.88 -0.31 26.95
C ASN A 202 -22.25 -0.39 25.57
N ARG A 203 -23.10 -0.15 24.56
CA ARG A 203 -22.74 -0.21 23.13
C ARG A 203 -23.05 1.12 22.48
N VAL A 204 -22.13 1.62 21.67
CA VAL A 204 -22.35 2.80 20.82
C VAL A 204 -22.00 2.45 19.39
N LYS A 205 -22.92 2.75 18.46
CA LYS A 205 -22.77 2.40 17.05
C LYS A 205 -21.59 3.13 16.42
N VAL A 206 -20.82 2.47 15.57
CA VAL A 206 -19.72 3.06 14.80
C VAL A 206 -19.87 2.70 13.32
N ASP A 207 -19.26 3.49 12.44
CA ASP A 207 -19.55 3.44 11.01
C ASP A 207 -18.80 2.31 10.27
N GLY A 208 -17.84 1.65 10.91
CA GLY A 208 -17.08 0.54 10.34
C GLY A 208 -15.65 0.44 10.87
N TYR A 209 -14.81 -0.28 10.13
CA TYR A 209 -13.41 -0.52 10.51
C TYR A 209 -12.47 0.58 10.04
N THR A 210 -11.53 0.95 10.90
CA THR A 210 -10.36 1.75 10.53
C THR A 210 -9.29 0.89 9.85
N TRP A 211 -8.34 1.54 9.15
CA TRP A 211 -7.18 0.85 8.59
C TRP A 211 -6.36 0.09 9.64
N GLY A 212 -6.17 0.72 10.80
CA GLY A 212 -5.47 0.14 11.93
C GLY A 212 -6.10 -1.16 12.43
N GLN A 213 -7.43 -1.17 12.57
CA GLN A 213 -8.17 -2.36 13.04
C GLN A 213 -8.08 -3.49 12.03
N LEU A 214 -8.22 -3.21 10.73
CA LEU A 214 -8.01 -4.22 9.69
C LEU A 214 -6.59 -4.80 9.73
N LEU A 215 -5.57 -3.98 9.91
CA LEU A 215 -4.19 -4.45 10.06
C LEU A 215 -3.99 -5.29 11.33
N ALA A 216 -4.58 -4.88 12.45
CA ALA A 216 -4.50 -5.61 13.71
C ALA A 216 -5.12 -7.00 13.60
N ILE A 217 -6.32 -7.09 13.00
CA ILE A 217 -7.00 -8.36 12.74
C ILE A 217 -6.19 -9.21 11.74
N ALA A 218 -5.77 -8.64 10.61
CA ALA A 218 -5.02 -9.35 9.58
C ALA A 218 -3.68 -9.90 10.08
N SER A 219 -2.97 -9.14 10.93
CA SER A 219 -1.66 -9.54 11.45
C SER A 219 -1.73 -10.38 12.73
N GLY A 220 -2.79 -10.26 13.52
CA GLY A 220 -2.83 -10.72 14.90
C GLY A 220 -4.01 -11.62 15.28
N ALA A 221 -5.01 -11.83 14.43
CA ALA A 221 -6.14 -12.69 14.79
C ALA A 221 -5.71 -14.13 15.12
N GLU A 222 -6.27 -14.66 16.21
CA GLU A 222 -5.94 -15.98 16.74
C GLU A 222 -6.72 -17.12 16.08
N SER A 223 -7.87 -16.83 15.45
CA SER A 223 -8.68 -17.80 14.70
C SER A 223 -8.94 -17.31 13.27
N ILE A 224 -10.14 -17.53 12.70
CA ILE A 224 -10.53 -17.34 11.29
C ILE A 224 -10.11 -15.96 10.73
N GLY A 225 -9.97 -14.95 11.59
CA GLY A 225 -9.61 -13.59 11.23
C GLY A 225 -10.85 -12.83 10.81
N PHE A 226 -11.06 -12.67 9.51
CA PHE A 226 -12.22 -11.97 8.97
C PHE A 226 -13.39 -12.91 8.65
N PRO A 227 -14.64 -12.54 8.95
CA PRO A 227 -15.80 -13.36 8.64
C PRO A 227 -16.06 -13.42 7.12
N PRO A 228 -16.79 -14.45 6.64
CA PRO A 228 -17.06 -14.64 5.21
C PRO A 228 -17.67 -13.43 4.49
N GLY A 229 -18.46 -12.60 5.18
CA GLY A 229 -19.13 -11.43 4.61
C GLY A 229 -18.16 -10.32 4.18
N ILE A 230 -17.01 -10.17 4.85
CA ILE A 230 -16.04 -9.10 4.55
C ILE A 230 -14.66 -9.61 4.10
N LYS A 231 -14.34 -10.91 4.25
CA LYS A 231 -13.00 -11.45 3.96
C LYS A 231 -12.45 -11.14 2.56
N ASN A 232 -13.34 -10.91 1.59
CA ASN A 232 -13.00 -10.61 0.19
C ASN A 232 -13.21 -9.13 -0.17
N ALA A 233 -13.57 -8.27 0.80
CA ALA A 233 -13.66 -6.85 0.58
C ALA A 233 -12.27 -6.31 0.16
N PRO A 234 -12.19 -5.38 -0.82
CA PRO A 234 -10.90 -4.86 -1.30
C PRO A 234 -10.00 -4.33 -0.17
N GLN A 235 -10.57 -3.71 0.85
CA GLN A 235 -9.85 -3.17 2.01
C GLN A 235 -9.27 -4.26 2.91
N VAL A 236 -9.99 -5.38 3.08
CA VAL A 236 -9.49 -6.53 3.83
C VAL A 236 -8.33 -7.19 3.07
N LEU A 237 -8.49 -7.38 1.76
CA LEU A 237 -7.43 -7.89 0.90
C LEU A 237 -6.22 -6.93 0.93
N ALA A 238 -6.44 -5.61 1.00
CA ALA A 238 -5.39 -4.60 1.06
C ALA A 238 -4.60 -4.73 2.38
N ALA A 239 -5.29 -4.90 3.50
CA ALA A 239 -4.66 -5.12 4.80
C ALA A 239 -3.85 -6.43 4.82
N GLN A 240 -4.39 -7.51 4.24
CA GLN A 240 -3.67 -8.78 4.11
C GLN A 240 -2.41 -8.66 3.24
N MET A 241 -2.50 -7.93 2.12
CA MET A 241 -1.34 -7.64 1.27
C MET A 241 -0.27 -6.84 2.02
N ALA A 242 -0.68 -5.80 2.74
CA ALA A 242 0.22 -4.98 3.55
C ALA A 242 0.94 -5.83 4.61
N VAL A 243 0.21 -6.68 5.34
CA VAL A 243 0.77 -7.62 6.33
C VAL A 243 1.75 -8.60 5.68
N ASN A 244 1.45 -9.11 4.49
CA ASN A 244 2.34 -10.00 3.76
C ASN A 244 3.64 -9.28 3.32
N GLU A 245 3.54 -8.03 2.85
CA GLU A 245 4.73 -7.23 2.54
C GLU A 245 5.59 -6.96 3.76
N VAL A 246 4.97 -6.67 4.92
CA VAL A 246 5.70 -6.57 6.19
C VAL A 246 6.40 -7.90 6.51
N GLN A 247 5.71 -9.03 6.42
CA GLN A 247 6.30 -10.35 6.69
C GLN A 247 7.54 -10.62 5.82
N ILE A 248 7.47 -10.27 4.53
CA ILE A 248 8.60 -10.38 3.59
C ILE A 248 9.73 -9.44 4.01
N ALA A 249 9.43 -8.18 4.34
CA ALA A 249 10.44 -7.22 4.74
C ALA A 249 11.14 -7.62 6.05
N LEU A 250 10.39 -8.06 7.05
CA LEU A 250 10.93 -8.55 8.33
C LEU A 250 11.87 -9.74 8.14
N SER A 251 11.61 -10.63 7.17
CA SER A 251 12.49 -11.76 6.85
C SER A 251 13.87 -11.35 6.30
N LYS A 252 14.00 -10.13 5.79
CA LYS A 252 15.24 -9.56 5.26
C LYS A 252 16.06 -8.84 6.33
N ILE A 253 15.49 -8.57 7.50
CA ILE A 253 16.19 -7.93 8.61
C ILE A 253 17.04 -9.00 9.31
N PRO A 254 18.37 -8.82 9.39
CA PRO A 254 19.24 -9.77 10.07
C PRO A 254 18.89 -9.85 11.56
N ARG A 255 19.07 -11.03 12.16
CA ARG A 255 18.99 -11.19 13.62
C ARG A 255 20.09 -10.39 14.30
N ALA A 256 19.89 -10.05 15.57
CA ALA A 256 20.92 -9.38 16.37
C ALA A 256 22.21 -10.22 16.39
N ALA A 257 23.31 -9.61 15.97
CA ALA A 257 24.63 -10.23 15.91
C ALA A 257 25.28 -10.26 17.31
N LEU A 258 24.76 -11.14 18.17
CA LEU A 258 25.30 -11.37 19.50
C LEU A 258 26.57 -12.22 19.43
N THR A 259 27.60 -11.86 20.18
CA THR A 259 28.74 -12.76 20.42
C THR A 259 28.30 -13.94 21.30
N HIS A 260 29.15 -14.95 21.40
CA HIS A 260 28.86 -16.09 22.26
C HIS A 260 28.72 -15.64 23.72
N GLU A 261 29.64 -14.81 24.19
CA GLU A 261 29.70 -14.27 25.54
C GLU A 261 28.47 -13.41 25.86
N GLU A 262 28.05 -12.52 24.95
CA GLU A 262 26.84 -11.71 25.13
C GLU A 262 25.60 -12.60 25.30
N LYS A 263 25.48 -13.65 24.49
CA LYS A 263 24.36 -14.60 24.57
C LYS A 263 24.38 -15.38 25.89
N GLU A 264 25.55 -15.82 26.34
CA GLU A 264 25.72 -16.52 27.61
C GLU A 264 25.31 -15.64 28.79
N VAL A 265 25.80 -14.39 28.85
CA VAL A 265 25.47 -13.46 29.93
C VAL A 265 23.97 -13.15 29.95
N ILE A 266 23.35 -12.82 28.81
CA ILE A 266 21.91 -12.54 28.74
C ILE A 266 21.09 -13.74 29.22
N THR A 267 21.46 -14.95 28.78
CA THR A 267 20.76 -16.18 29.17
C THR A 267 20.90 -16.44 30.67
N ARG A 268 22.11 -16.25 31.22
CA ARG A 268 22.39 -16.43 32.64
C ARG A 268 21.59 -15.44 33.50
N VAL A 269 21.60 -14.16 33.13
CA VAL A 269 20.81 -13.12 33.81
C VAL A 269 19.33 -13.48 33.81
N TYR A 270 18.79 -13.87 32.65
CA TYR A 270 17.38 -14.25 32.54
C TYR A 270 17.01 -15.44 33.43
N ASN A 271 17.82 -16.50 33.40
CA ASN A 271 17.60 -17.70 34.22
C ASN A 271 17.73 -17.39 35.72
N GLU A 272 18.65 -16.50 36.10
CA GLU A 272 18.78 -16.11 37.50
C GLU A 272 17.58 -15.25 37.95
N GLN A 273 17.10 -14.34 37.10
CA GLN A 273 15.89 -13.55 37.37
C GLN A 273 14.66 -14.42 37.58
N GLU A 274 14.56 -15.57 36.90
CA GLU A 274 13.44 -16.52 37.05
C GLU A 274 13.34 -17.13 38.45
N LEU A 275 14.45 -17.24 39.17
CA LEU A 275 14.50 -17.83 40.50
C LEU A 275 14.12 -16.83 41.62
N LYS A 276 13.90 -15.56 41.29
CA LYS A 276 13.64 -14.50 42.26
C LYS A 276 12.14 -14.38 42.57
N THR A 277 11.83 -13.88 43.76
CA THR A 277 10.44 -13.80 44.26
C THR A 277 9.93 -12.37 44.40
N THR A 278 10.83 -11.39 44.41
CA THR A 278 10.48 -9.97 44.50
C THR A 278 11.07 -9.18 43.34
N GLN A 279 10.44 -8.05 42.99
CA GLN A 279 10.96 -7.18 41.92
C GLN A 279 12.36 -6.67 42.24
N LYS A 280 12.62 -6.33 43.51
CA LYS A 280 13.94 -5.91 43.97
C LYS A 280 15.01 -6.97 43.69
N GLU A 281 14.74 -8.23 44.03
CA GLU A 281 15.67 -9.33 43.78
C GLU A 281 15.91 -9.57 42.28
N ILE A 282 14.89 -9.38 41.43
CA ILE A 282 15.00 -9.47 39.97
C ILE A 282 15.92 -8.37 39.43
N ASP A 283 15.73 -7.14 39.89
CA ASP A 283 16.52 -5.98 39.48
C ASP A 283 17.98 -6.11 39.98
N ASP A 284 18.16 -6.64 41.19
CA ASP A 284 19.46 -6.87 41.82
C ASP A 284 20.34 -7.85 41.04
N VAL A 285 19.78 -8.78 40.26
CA VAL A 285 20.57 -9.65 39.36
C VAL A 285 21.42 -8.83 38.39
N VAL A 286 20.85 -7.77 37.82
CA VAL A 286 21.56 -6.92 36.86
C VAL A 286 22.49 -5.95 37.59
N ASN A 287 22.09 -5.46 38.76
CA ASN A 287 22.86 -4.49 39.54
C ASN A 287 24.15 -5.08 40.15
N HIS A 288 24.18 -6.39 40.40
CA HIS A 288 25.33 -7.08 40.98
C HIS A 288 26.20 -7.82 39.94
N LEU A 289 25.98 -7.60 38.65
CA LEU A 289 26.91 -8.09 37.62
C LEU A 289 28.29 -7.46 37.81
N ASP A 290 29.35 -8.25 37.61
CA ASP A 290 30.69 -7.68 37.53
C ASP A 290 30.81 -6.77 36.29
N GLU A 291 31.85 -5.92 36.27
CA GLU A 291 32.01 -4.90 35.23
C GLU A 291 32.05 -5.51 33.82
N LYS A 292 32.67 -6.68 33.65
CA LYS A 292 32.81 -7.34 32.35
C LYS A 292 31.47 -7.90 31.89
N ASP A 293 30.77 -8.62 32.77
CA ASP A 293 29.45 -9.17 32.48
C ASP A 293 28.42 -8.07 32.25
N LYS A 294 28.50 -6.97 33.00
CA LYS A 294 27.63 -5.81 32.80
C LYS A 294 27.80 -5.19 31.42
N GLN A 295 29.04 -5.01 30.95
CA GLN A 295 29.33 -4.53 29.60
C GLN A 295 28.78 -5.46 28.51
N LEU A 296 28.96 -6.77 28.66
CA LEU A 296 28.43 -7.77 27.72
C LEU A 296 26.89 -7.80 27.72
N TYR A 297 26.27 -7.70 28.89
CA TYR A 297 24.81 -7.66 29.05
C TYR A 297 24.22 -6.43 28.37
N ASP A 298 24.77 -5.24 28.63
CA ASP A 298 24.29 -3.97 28.08
C ASP A 298 24.52 -3.91 26.55
N SER A 299 25.69 -4.35 26.06
CA SER A 299 25.97 -4.47 24.62
C SER A 299 24.98 -5.41 23.91
N GLY A 300 24.74 -6.60 24.47
CA GLY A 300 23.81 -7.54 23.89
C GLY A 300 22.36 -7.03 23.90
N ARG A 301 21.94 -6.31 24.96
CA ARG A 301 20.63 -5.66 25.05
C ARG A 301 20.45 -4.57 23.99
N GLU A 302 21.47 -3.74 23.78
CA GLU A 302 21.45 -2.68 22.78
C GLU A 302 21.32 -3.26 21.35
N LYS A 303 22.03 -4.35 21.04
CA LYS A 303 21.93 -5.05 19.76
C LYS A 303 20.52 -5.61 19.52
N LEU A 304 19.92 -6.21 20.55
CA LEU A 304 18.54 -6.71 20.48
C LEU A 304 17.53 -5.58 20.30
N GLU A 305 17.72 -4.47 21.01
CA GLU A 305 16.88 -3.28 20.91
C GLU A 305 16.96 -2.63 19.53
N THR A 306 18.16 -2.52 18.98
CA THR A 306 18.38 -1.98 17.63
C THR A 306 17.61 -2.77 16.58
N VAL A 307 17.71 -4.11 16.62
CA VAL A 307 16.95 -4.97 15.70
C VAL A 307 15.45 -4.88 15.96
N GLY A 308 15.01 -4.82 17.22
CA GLY A 308 13.60 -4.66 17.58
C GLY A 308 13.01 -3.35 17.05
N LYS A 309 13.71 -2.24 17.22
CA LYS A 309 13.33 -0.91 16.70
C LYS A 309 13.29 -0.90 15.18
N GLU A 310 14.26 -1.50 14.51
CA GLU A 310 14.31 -1.59 13.05
C GLU A 310 13.13 -2.41 12.49
N GLN A 311 12.78 -3.53 13.13
CA GLN A 311 11.61 -4.33 12.75
C GLN A 311 10.32 -3.50 12.81
N ARG A 312 10.12 -2.71 13.88
CA ARG A 312 8.94 -1.84 14.03
C ARG A 312 8.94 -0.71 13.00
N ARG A 313 10.09 -0.05 12.80
CA ARG A 313 10.25 1.03 11.82
C ARG A 313 9.85 0.56 10.42
N VAL A 314 10.45 -0.54 9.95
CA VAL A 314 10.17 -1.11 8.62
C VAL A 314 8.71 -1.53 8.49
N ALA A 315 8.14 -2.18 9.51
CA ALA A 315 6.73 -2.59 9.48
C ALA A 315 5.78 -1.39 9.38
N ARG A 316 6.00 -0.36 10.20
CA ARG A 316 5.17 0.86 10.24
C ARG A 316 5.31 1.70 8.97
N GLU A 317 6.49 1.79 8.38
CA GLU A 317 6.71 2.49 7.10
C GLU A 317 5.94 1.82 5.95
N ILE A 318 5.91 0.49 5.91
CA ILE A 318 5.21 -0.27 4.86
C ILE A 318 3.70 -0.01 4.93
N VAL A 319 3.11 -0.15 6.11
CA VAL A 319 1.65 0.03 6.29
C VAL A 319 1.24 1.51 6.32
N GLY A 320 2.17 2.40 6.64
CA GLY A 320 2.00 3.86 6.63
C GLY A 320 1.85 4.48 5.24
N ARG A 321 2.01 3.69 4.18
CA ARG A 321 1.61 4.08 2.81
C ARG A 321 0.08 4.24 2.64
N GLY A 322 -0.70 3.74 3.60
CA GLY A 322 -2.15 3.90 3.65
C GLY A 322 -2.93 2.88 2.80
N PRO A 323 -4.24 2.76 3.04
CA PRO A 323 -5.09 1.78 2.36
C PRO A 323 -5.16 2.00 0.83
N GLU A 324 -5.17 3.24 0.36
CA GLU A 324 -5.27 3.62 -1.06
C GLU A 324 -4.12 3.05 -1.89
N PHE A 325 -2.91 3.07 -1.32
CA PHE A 325 -1.73 2.50 -1.96
C PHE A 325 -1.93 1.01 -2.24
N PHE A 326 -2.38 0.25 -1.25
CA PHE A 326 -2.57 -1.20 -1.37
C PHE A 326 -3.82 -1.57 -2.17
N LEU A 327 -4.88 -0.76 -2.10
CA LEU A 327 -6.06 -0.91 -2.97
C LEU A 327 -5.68 -0.79 -4.45
N GLU A 328 -4.81 0.17 -4.79
CA GLU A 328 -4.30 0.32 -6.14
C GLU A 328 -3.43 -0.89 -6.55
N GLN A 329 -2.60 -1.43 -5.65
CA GLN A 329 -1.83 -2.65 -5.92
C GLN A 329 -2.73 -3.87 -6.18
N ILE A 330 -3.82 -4.04 -5.42
CA ILE A 330 -4.81 -5.09 -5.66
C ILE A 330 -5.43 -4.95 -7.03
N LYS A 331 -5.82 -3.74 -7.40
CA LYS A 331 -6.39 -3.46 -8.71
C LYS A 331 -5.42 -3.79 -9.83
N ILE A 332 -4.14 -3.44 -9.68
CA ILE A 332 -3.08 -3.81 -10.62
C ILE A 332 -2.94 -5.34 -10.71
N GLN A 333 -2.92 -6.05 -9.58
CA GLN A 333 -2.82 -7.53 -9.56
C GLN A 333 -4.01 -8.17 -10.27
N GLN A 334 -5.24 -7.77 -9.96
CA GLN A 334 -6.46 -8.29 -10.59
C GLN A 334 -6.49 -8.04 -12.11
N LEU A 335 -6.07 -6.85 -12.54
CA LEU A 335 -5.98 -6.51 -13.95
C LEU A 335 -4.87 -7.30 -14.66
N THR A 336 -3.76 -7.57 -13.98
CA THR A 336 -2.67 -8.40 -14.49
C THR A 336 -3.08 -9.85 -14.61
N GLU A 337 -3.78 -10.41 -13.62
CA GLU A 337 -4.37 -11.75 -13.71
C GLU A 337 -5.37 -11.87 -14.86
N THR A 338 -6.21 -10.85 -15.05
CA THR A 338 -7.14 -10.78 -16.17
C THR A 338 -6.40 -10.76 -17.51
N ALA A 339 -5.32 -9.98 -17.61
CA ALA A 339 -4.47 -9.92 -18.78
C ALA A 339 -3.83 -11.28 -19.07
N ASN A 340 -3.28 -11.95 -18.04
CA ASN A 340 -2.69 -13.27 -18.16
C ASN A 340 -3.71 -14.32 -18.59
N LYS A 341 -4.93 -14.32 -18.03
CA LYS A 341 -6.01 -15.23 -18.45
C LYS A 341 -6.38 -15.03 -19.93
N ARG A 342 -6.40 -13.78 -20.41
CA ARG A 342 -6.65 -13.46 -21.82
C ARG A 342 -5.50 -13.87 -22.72
N ILE A 343 -4.26 -13.73 -22.26
CA ILE A 343 -3.07 -14.23 -22.96
C ILE A 343 -3.18 -15.75 -23.11
N GLU A 344 -3.42 -16.49 -22.03
CA GLU A 344 -3.54 -17.95 -22.06
C GLU A 344 -4.71 -18.41 -22.97
N ALA A 345 -5.85 -17.71 -22.95
CA ALA A 345 -6.94 -17.96 -23.88
C ALA A 345 -6.54 -17.73 -25.35
N THR A 346 -5.72 -16.70 -25.63
CA THR A 346 -5.17 -16.45 -26.97
C THR A 346 -4.22 -17.56 -27.40
N LEU A 347 -3.32 -17.96 -26.50
CA LEU A 347 -2.32 -19.00 -26.75
C LEU A 347 -2.97 -20.37 -26.98
N ALA A 348 -4.12 -20.64 -26.37
CA ALA A 348 -4.88 -21.88 -26.59
C ALA A 348 -5.45 -21.99 -28.02
N MET A 349 -5.59 -20.89 -28.74
CA MET A 349 -6.08 -20.86 -30.12
C MET A 349 -4.95 -20.95 -31.16
N VAL A 350 -3.69 -20.93 -30.75
CA VAL A 350 -2.53 -21.01 -31.64
C VAL A 350 -2.02 -22.46 -31.65
N HIS A 351 -1.94 -23.05 -32.85
CA HIS A 351 -1.59 -24.47 -33.00
C HIS A 351 -0.08 -24.73 -33.07
N ASP A 352 0.71 -23.73 -33.51
CA ASP A 352 2.17 -23.84 -33.59
C ASP A 352 2.83 -23.44 -32.26
N GLU A 353 3.59 -24.36 -31.66
CA GLU A 353 4.21 -24.17 -30.35
C GLU A 353 5.35 -23.14 -30.36
N ASN A 354 6.07 -22.97 -31.47
CA ASN A 354 7.11 -21.93 -31.59
C ASN A 354 6.47 -20.54 -31.65
N VAL A 355 5.39 -20.41 -32.40
CA VAL A 355 4.64 -19.16 -32.51
C VAL A 355 3.96 -18.82 -31.18
N LYS A 356 3.37 -19.80 -30.50
CA LYS A 356 2.80 -19.65 -29.17
C LYS A 356 3.82 -19.13 -28.15
N ASN A 357 5.01 -19.74 -28.10
CA ASN A 357 6.10 -19.30 -27.22
C ASN A 357 6.57 -17.87 -27.53
N TYR A 358 6.61 -17.49 -28.81
CA TYR A 358 6.97 -16.13 -29.22
C TYR A 358 5.92 -15.10 -28.80
N ILE A 359 4.62 -15.37 -29.06
CA ILE A 359 3.52 -14.51 -28.65
C ILE A 359 3.50 -14.32 -27.13
N LYS A 360 3.68 -15.40 -26.38
CA LYS A 360 3.74 -15.37 -24.92
C LYS A 360 4.81 -14.39 -24.43
N LYS A 361 6.06 -14.52 -24.90
CA LYS A 361 7.16 -13.61 -24.53
C LYS A 361 6.87 -12.14 -24.85
N VAL A 362 6.27 -11.87 -26.01
CA VAL A 362 5.95 -10.50 -26.43
C VAL A 362 4.88 -9.88 -25.53
N LEU A 363 3.83 -10.64 -25.21
CA LEU A 363 2.73 -10.16 -24.37
C LEU A 363 3.16 -10.01 -22.90
N GLU A 364 3.93 -10.95 -22.37
CA GLU A 364 4.54 -10.84 -21.04
C GLU A 364 5.44 -9.60 -20.95
N LYS A 365 6.30 -9.36 -21.96
CA LYS A 365 7.14 -8.16 -21.98
C LYS A 365 6.34 -6.86 -22.04
N LYS A 366 5.18 -6.89 -22.70
CA LYS A 366 4.29 -5.72 -22.76
C LYS A 366 3.63 -5.46 -21.41
N ILE A 367 3.23 -6.50 -20.68
CA ILE A 367 2.75 -6.37 -19.30
C ILE A 367 3.85 -5.79 -18.41
N GLU A 368 5.08 -6.29 -18.48
CA GLU A 368 6.20 -5.72 -17.71
C GLU A 368 6.39 -4.21 -17.97
N ASN A 369 6.35 -3.79 -19.24
CA ASN A 369 6.49 -2.38 -19.60
C ASN A 369 5.29 -1.54 -19.10
N ILE A 370 4.09 -2.10 -19.09
CA ILE A 370 2.89 -1.44 -18.56
C ILE A 370 3.01 -1.27 -17.04
N LEU A 371 3.47 -2.29 -16.33
CA LEU A 371 3.66 -2.26 -14.87
C LEU A 371 4.75 -1.25 -14.45
N ALA A 372 5.72 -0.99 -15.32
CA ALA A 372 6.74 0.05 -15.11
C ALA A 372 6.28 1.47 -15.47
N ALA A 373 5.08 1.65 -16.03
CA ALA A 373 4.58 2.96 -16.43
C ALA A 373 4.06 3.76 -15.22
N PRO A 374 3.99 5.12 -15.30
CA PRO A 374 3.49 5.96 -14.20
C PRO A 374 2.02 5.71 -13.82
N ASN A 375 1.22 5.17 -14.74
CA ASN A 375 -0.19 4.83 -14.50
C ASN A 375 -0.51 3.42 -15.02
N PRO A 376 -0.04 2.38 -14.31
CA PRO A 376 -0.12 0.99 -14.77
C PRO A 376 -1.57 0.52 -14.85
N THR A 377 -2.46 1.00 -13.98
CA THR A 377 -3.88 0.65 -13.98
C THR A 377 -4.62 1.11 -15.23
N VAL A 378 -4.42 2.36 -15.67
CA VAL A 378 -5.03 2.85 -16.91
C VAL A 378 -4.52 2.07 -18.11
N ALA A 379 -3.21 1.81 -18.15
CA ALA A 379 -2.58 1.07 -19.24
C ALA A 379 -2.97 -0.42 -19.28
N LEU A 380 -3.08 -1.09 -18.12
CA LEU A 380 -3.60 -2.46 -18.02
C LEU A 380 -5.07 -2.56 -18.44
N ASN A 381 -5.89 -1.58 -18.07
CA ASN A 381 -7.29 -1.53 -18.52
C ASN A 381 -7.39 -1.39 -20.04
N ALA A 382 -6.59 -0.49 -20.63
CA ALA A 382 -6.54 -0.33 -22.09
C ALA A 382 -6.05 -1.61 -22.78
N PHE A 383 -5.04 -2.28 -22.21
CA PHE A 383 -4.54 -3.57 -22.70
C PHE A 383 -5.60 -4.67 -22.61
N ASN A 384 -6.26 -4.82 -21.47
CA ASN A 384 -7.36 -5.77 -21.32
C ASN A 384 -8.49 -5.47 -22.30
N LYS A 385 -8.85 -4.21 -22.53
CA LYS A 385 -9.88 -3.84 -23.52
C LYS A 385 -9.46 -4.20 -24.94
N SER A 386 -8.19 -4.04 -25.30
CA SER A 386 -7.69 -4.40 -26.64
C SER A 386 -7.60 -5.91 -26.87
N MET A 387 -7.47 -6.70 -25.81
CA MET A 387 -7.52 -8.17 -25.82
C MET A 387 -8.95 -8.72 -25.65
N SER A 388 -9.94 -8.16 -26.34
CA SER A 388 -11.31 -8.70 -26.35
C SER A 388 -11.36 -10.06 -27.08
N ASN A 389 -12.36 -10.91 -26.78
CA ASN A 389 -12.50 -12.23 -27.42
C ASN A 389 -12.54 -12.16 -28.96
N GLU A 390 -13.14 -11.12 -29.52
CA GLU A 390 -13.13 -10.85 -30.97
C GLU A 390 -11.71 -10.59 -31.47
N ASN A 391 -10.97 -9.68 -30.82
CA ASN A 391 -9.60 -9.35 -31.21
C ASN A 391 -8.66 -10.55 -31.03
N ILE A 392 -8.86 -11.35 -29.98
CA ILE A 392 -8.12 -12.59 -29.72
C ILE A 392 -8.34 -13.60 -30.86
N THR A 393 -9.58 -13.77 -31.30
CA THR A 393 -9.93 -14.69 -32.40
C THR A 393 -9.30 -14.24 -33.71
N VAL A 394 -9.34 -12.93 -33.99
CA VAL A 394 -8.70 -12.34 -35.19
C VAL A 394 -7.18 -12.52 -35.16
N LEU A 395 -6.55 -12.29 -34.00
CA LEU A 395 -5.12 -12.50 -33.80
C LEU A 395 -4.71 -13.97 -34.01
N ALA A 396 -5.41 -14.90 -33.38
CA ALA A 396 -5.13 -16.33 -33.48
C ALA A 396 -5.34 -16.87 -34.91
N LYS A 397 -6.42 -16.44 -35.57
CA LYS A 397 -6.70 -16.80 -36.97
C LYS A 397 -5.64 -16.24 -37.92
N GLY A 398 -5.26 -14.98 -37.78
CA GLY A 398 -4.22 -14.36 -38.62
C GLY A 398 -2.84 -15.01 -38.46
N VAL A 399 -2.56 -15.56 -37.27
CA VAL A 399 -1.34 -16.32 -36.97
C VAL A 399 -1.38 -17.73 -37.57
N ASN A 400 -2.49 -18.46 -37.40
CA ASN A 400 -2.62 -19.84 -37.91
C ASN A 400 -2.75 -19.89 -39.45
N ASP A 401 -3.36 -18.87 -40.07
CA ASP A 401 -3.59 -18.83 -41.51
C ASP A 401 -2.34 -18.37 -42.31
N GLY A 402 -1.19 -18.20 -41.66
CA GLY A 402 0.09 -18.03 -42.36
C GLY A 402 0.15 -16.88 -43.39
N VAL A 403 -0.38 -15.69 -43.07
CA VAL A 403 -0.33 -14.46 -43.92
C VAL A 403 -1.42 -14.33 -44.99
N THR A 404 -2.71 -14.49 -44.69
CA THR A 404 -3.73 -13.96 -45.65
C THR A 404 -5.03 -13.40 -45.06
N ALA A 405 -5.30 -13.57 -43.77
CA ALA A 405 -6.58 -13.14 -43.19
C ALA A 405 -6.62 -11.72 -42.59
N ILE A 406 -5.47 -11.02 -42.44
CA ILE A 406 -5.41 -9.68 -41.81
C ILE A 406 -5.64 -8.54 -42.83
N GLU A 407 -5.91 -8.87 -44.09
CA GLU A 407 -6.33 -7.87 -45.08
C GLU A 407 -7.83 -7.58 -45.01
N ASN A 408 -8.67 -8.46 -44.47
CA ASN A 408 -10.13 -8.35 -44.64
C ASN A 408 -11.00 -8.58 -43.39
N SER A 409 -10.48 -8.49 -42.16
CA SER A 409 -11.37 -8.62 -40.97
C SER A 409 -11.12 -7.59 -39.86
N VAL A 410 -12.10 -6.68 -39.74
CA VAL A 410 -12.67 -6.15 -38.49
C VAL A 410 -11.71 -5.50 -37.47
N PHE A 411 -10.87 -4.56 -37.90
CA PHE A 411 -10.42 -3.48 -37.00
C PHE A 411 -11.09 -2.19 -37.46
N SER A 412 -12.20 -1.83 -36.81
CA SER A 412 -12.88 -0.57 -37.16
C SER A 412 -11.92 0.60 -36.93
N ASP A 413 -11.83 1.52 -37.90
CA ASP A 413 -10.98 2.72 -37.88
C ASP A 413 -11.25 3.71 -36.72
N LYS A 414 -12.00 3.31 -35.69
CA LYS A 414 -12.49 4.16 -34.61
C LYS A 414 -11.65 4.10 -33.33
N ASP A 415 -10.75 3.12 -33.16
CA ASP A 415 -9.90 3.01 -31.96
C ASP A 415 -8.39 3.00 -32.29
N PRO A 416 -7.64 4.08 -31.96
CA PRO A 416 -6.20 4.18 -32.18
C PRO A 416 -5.35 3.07 -31.52
N ALA A 417 -5.82 2.51 -30.39
CA ALA A 417 -5.12 1.44 -29.70
C ALA A 417 -5.21 0.10 -30.45
N GLN A 418 -6.37 -0.17 -31.07
CA GLN A 418 -6.58 -1.34 -31.92
C GLN A 418 -5.75 -1.26 -33.21
N LYS A 419 -5.67 -0.06 -33.81
CA LYS A 419 -4.84 0.19 -35.00
C LYS A 419 -3.34 -0.04 -34.72
N THR A 420 -2.85 0.38 -33.55
CA THR A 420 -1.45 0.19 -33.15
C THR A 420 -1.12 -1.29 -32.90
N LEU A 421 -2.00 -2.04 -32.25
CA LEU A 421 -1.79 -3.47 -32.01
C LEU A 421 -1.83 -4.28 -33.32
N ALA A 422 -2.80 -4.00 -34.20
CA ALA A 422 -2.90 -4.63 -35.51
C ALA A 422 -1.66 -4.36 -36.38
N GLN A 423 -1.14 -3.12 -36.37
CA GLN A 423 0.08 -2.76 -37.10
C GLN A 423 1.32 -3.48 -36.53
N GLN A 424 1.45 -3.58 -35.20
CA GLN A 424 2.57 -4.26 -34.54
C GLN A 424 2.56 -5.77 -34.82
N VAL A 425 1.38 -6.39 -34.83
CA VAL A 425 1.23 -7.82 -35.14
C VAL A 425 1.45 -8.09 -36.63
N LYS A 426 1.01 -7.20 -37.53
CA LYS A 426 1.33 -7.28 -38.96
C LYS A 426 2.84 -7.24 -39.22
N VAL A 427 3.56 -6.33 -38.56
CA VAL A 427 5.03 -6.24 -38.68
C VAL A 427 5.71 -7.49 -38.11
N LEU A 428 5.22 -8.02 -36.98
CA LEU A 428 5.74 -9.24 -36.36
C LEU A 428 5.57 -10.47 -37.26
N ILE A 429 4.39 -10.64 -37.85
CA ILE A 429 4.03 -11.78 -38.70
C ILE A 429 4.78 -11.72 -40.04
N ALA A 430 4.85 -10.53 -40.66
CA ALA A 430 5.64 -10.33 -41.89
C ALA A 430 7.14 -10.62 -41.69
N SER A 431 7.66 -10.36 -40.49
CA SER A 431 9.05 -10.66 -40.12
C SER A 431 9.30 -12.16 -39.91
N TYR A 432 8.27 -12.93 -39.51
CA TYR A 432 8.35 -14.38 -39.32
C TYR A 432 8.21 -15.14 -40.65
N ALA A 433 7.31 -14.69 -41.52
CA ALA A 433 7.03 -15.32 -42.82
C ALA A 433 8.18 -15.16 -43.83
N ASN A 434 8.94 -14.05 -43.76
CA ASN A 434 10.04 -13.78 -44.70
C ASN A 434 11.37 -14.49 -44.37
N ASN A 435 11.44 -15.28 -43.29
CA ASN A 435 12.70 -15.87 -42.80
C ASN A 435 12.63 -17.39 -42.51
N ASP A 436 11.72 -18.12 -43.16
CA ASP A 436 11.61 -19.60 -43.07
C ASP A 436 11.68 -20.15 -41.62
N GLY A 437 11.09 -19.43 -40.65
CA GLY A 437 11.05 -19.85 -39.25
C GLY A 437 12.37 -19.73 -38.46
N LYS A 438 13.42 -19.07 -38.97
CA LYS A 438 14.69 -18.87 -38.24
C LYS A 438 14.69 -17.55 -37.45
N LEU A 439 14.33 -17.63 -36.17
CA LEU A 439 14.21 -16.51 -35.22
C LEU A 439 15.55 -15.91 -34.72
N GLY A 440 16.70 -16.51 -35.02
CA GLY A 440 17.99 -16.15 -34.41
C GLY A 440 18.61 -14.83 -34.90
N GLU A 441 18.34 -14.40 -36.13
CA GLU A 441 19.09 -13.30 -36.77
C GLU A 441 18.38 -11.93 -36.68
N LEU A 442 17.06 -11.90 -36.43
CA LEU A 442 16.26 -10.66 -36.39
C LEU A 442 16.44 -9.82 -35.12
N SER A 443 16.82 -10.41 -33.98
CA SER A 443 17.04 -9.67 -32.73
C SER A 443 18.19 -8.66 -32.85
N LEU A 444 19.22 -8.98 -33.63
CA LEU A 444 20.35 -8.09 -33.86
C LEU A 444 20.00 -7.01 -34.90
N ASP A 445 19.32 -7.37 -35.98
CA ASP A 445 19.06 -6.46 -37.10
C ASP A 445 17.97 -5.41 -36.79
N LEU A 446 16.90 -5.76 -36.07
CA LEU A 446 15.88 -4.79 -35.64
C LEU A 446 16.40 -3.83 -34.56
N THR A 447 17.25 -4.29 -33.64
CA THR A 447 17.89 -3.43 -32.64
C THR A 447 18.84 -2.45 -33.32
N THR A 448 19.60 -2.92 -34.33
CA THR A 448 20.50 -2.11 -35.14
C THR A 448 19.73 -1.09 -36.00
N LYS A 449 18.66 -1.51 -36.68
CA LYS A 449 17.79 -0.64 -37.49
C LYS A 449 16.98 0.35 -36.65
N LYS A 450 16.51 -0.03 -35.46
CA LYS A 450 15.82 0.87 -34.51
C LYS A 450 16.77 1.91 -33.94
N ASN A 451 18.03 1.54 -33.67
CA ASN A 451 19.06 2.50 -33.26
C ASN A 451 19.47 3.44 -34.41
N GLN A 452 19.48 2.97 -35.66
CA GLN A 452 19.68 3.81 -36.86
C GLN A 452 18.51 4.77 -37.11
N LEU A 453 17.26 4.34 -36.90
CA LEU A 453 16.06 5.17 -36.97
C LEU A 453 15.99 6.23 -35.85
N ALA A 454 16.53 5.93 -34.66
CA ALA A 454 16.57 6.86 -33.54
C ALA A 454 17.73 7.88 -33.62
N ALA A 455 18.75 7.64 -34.45
CA ALA A 455 19.95 8.47 -34.57
C ALA A 455 20.19 9.01 -35.99
N GLY A 456 19.23 8.85 -36.90
CA GLY A 456 19.39 9.11 -38.34
C GLY A 456 18.73 10.40 -38.84
N PRO A 457 19.09 10.84 -40.06
CA PRO A 457 18.60 12.09 -40.67
C PRO A 457 17.07 12.19 -40.81
N TYR A 458 16.35 11.06 -40.86
CA TYR A 458 14.89 11.03 -40.81
C TYR A 458 14.32 11.53 -39.47
N ALA A 459 14.90 11.08 -38.35
CA ALA A 459 14.48 11.50 -37.00
C ALA A 459 14.81 12.97 -36.76
N ASP A 460 15.93 13.47 -37.29
CA ASP A 460 16.30 14.88 -37.21
C ASP A 460 15.28 15.79 -37.91
N VAL A 461 14.83 15.42 -39.12
CA VAL A 461 13.83 16.20 -39.88
C VAL A 461 12.45 16.16 -39.20
N LEU A 462 12.05 15.01 -38.64
CA LEU A 462 10.78 14.85 -37.94
C LEU A 462 10.77 15.55 -36.56
N ALA A 463 11.89 15.54 -35.85
CA ALA A 463 12.03 16.26 -34.58
C ALA A 463 12.02 17.78 -34.79
N LEU A 464 12.63 18.27 -35.88
CA LEU A 464 12.64 19.69 -36.24
C LEU A 464 11.27 20.21 -36.63
N THR A 465 10.50 19.46 -37.43
CA THR A 465 9.12 19.85 -37.83
C THR A 465 8.19 19.97 -36.62
N LYS A 466 8.22 19.00 -35.69
CA LYS A 466 7.44 19.07 -34.44
C LYS A 466 7.86 20.21 -33.51
N ARG A 467 9.14 20.56 -33.50
CA ARG A 467 9.66 21.68 -32.68
C ARG A 467 9.23 23.04 -33.24
N ILE A 468 8.93 23.12 -34.54
CA ILE A 468 8.36 24.30 -35.20
C ILE A 468 6.85 24.42 -34.91
N GLU A 469 6.11 23.30 -34.90
CA GLU A 469 4.68 23.31 -34.54
C GLU A 469 4.43 23.78 -33.09
N GLY A 470 5.38 23.55 -32.17
CA GLY A 470 5.28 23.97 -30.77
C GLY A 470 5.66 25.43 -30.47
N ILE A 471 5.93 26.27 -31.49
CA ILE A 471 6.30 27.68 -31.29
C ILE A 471 5.12 28.59 -31.67
N ASP A 472 4.43 29.12 -30.65
CA ASP A 472 3.18 29.91 -30.78
C ASP A 472 3.30 31.25 -31.55
N LYS A 473 4.48 31.64 -32.04
CA LYS A 473 4.75 32.95 -32.67
C LYS A 473 5.26 32.90 -34.11
N LEU A 474 5.15 31.76 -34.79
CA LEU A 474 5.60 31.65 -36.16
C LEU A 474 4.56 32.17 -37.17
N PRO A 475 4.99 32.80 -38.27
CA PRO A 475 4.10 33.13 -39.38
C PRO A 475 3.38 31.88 -39.89
N LYS A 476 2.09 32.02 -40.21
CA LYS A 476 1.24 30.89 -40.65
C LYS A 476 1.79 30.16 -41.87
N GLU A 477 2.51 30.85 -42.75
CA GLU A 477 3.14 30.23 -43.92
C GLU A 477 4.25 29.24 -43.51
N VAL A 478 5.00 29.54 -42.44
CA VAL A 478 6.10 28.69 -41.96
C VAL A 478 5.57 27.44 -41.26
N THR A 479 4.52 27.57 -40.45
CA THR A 479 3.88 26.41 -39.80
C THR A 479 3.14 25.54 -40.80
N THR A 480 2.51 26.13 -41.82
CA THR A 480 1.87 25.39 -42.92
C THR A 480 2.90 24.63 -43.75
N TRP A 481 4.03 25.26 -44.07
CA TRP A 481 5.15 24.63 -44.77
C TRP A 481 5.74 23.44 -43.99
N ALA A 482 6.02 23.61 -42.69
CA ALA A 482 6.56 22.55 -41.85
C ALA A 482 5.62 21.34 -41.73
N LYS A 483 4.31 21.59 -41.64
CA LYS A 483 3.29 20.54 -41.56
C LYS A 483 3.15 19.75 -42.87
N ASN A 484 3.23 20.42 -44.01
CA ASN A 484 3.24 19.76 -45.32
C ASN A 484 4.48 18.87 -45.48
N LEU A 485 5.64 19.33 -45.01
CA LEU A 485 6.87 18.55 -45.02
C LEU A 485 6.78 17.32 -44.09
N GLU A 486 6.25 17.48 -42.88
CA GLU A 486 6.02 16.35 -41.96
C GLU A 486 5.08 15.31 -42.57
N THR A 487 3.96 15.76 -43.16
CA THR A 487 2.99 14.88 -43.82
C THR A 487 3.65 14.05 -44.92
N LYS A 488 4.45 14.68 -45.78
CA LYS A 488 5.19 13.98 -46.86
C LYS A 488 6.23 12.99 -46.32
N MET A 489 6.93 13.33 -45.23
CA MET A 489 7.87 12.41 -44.57
C MET A 489 7.18 11.22 -43.88
N GLN A 490 5.92 11.39 -43.48
CA GLN A 490 5.10 10.32 -42.91
C GLN A 490 4.46 9.43 -43.99
N GLU A 491 4.38 9.86 -45.24
CA GLU A 491 3.90 9.05 -46.37
C GLU A 491 4.94 8.01 -46.85
N LEU A 492 6.22 8.16 -46.49
CA LEU A 492 7.27 7.20 -46.83
C LEU A 492 7.03 5.84 -46.16
N THR A 493 7.31 4.73 -46.86
CA THR A 493 7.27 3.38 -46.28
C THR A 493 8.42 3.16 -45.29
N LEU A 494 8.29 2.13 -44.42
CA LEU A 494 9.32 1.79 -43.42
C LEU A 494 10.69 1.48 -44.06
N GLU A 495 10.69 0.85 -45.22
CA GLU A 495 11.89 0.54 -45.99
C GLU A 495 12.55 1.79 -46.56
N GLN A 496 11.75 2.73 -47.11
CA GLN A 496 12.22 4.03 -47.58
C GLN A 496 12.78 4.89 -46.44
N ARG A 497 12.16 4.84 -45.25
CA ARG A 497 12.65 5.56 -44.06
C ARG A 497 13.97 5.00 -43.54
N ALA A 498 14.13 3.68 -43.54
CA ALA A 498 15.34 3.00 -43.09
C ALA A 498 16.52 3.24 -44.05
N ASN A 499 16.23 3.33 -45.35
CA ASN A 499 17.21 3.62 -46.39
C ASN A 499 17.39 5.12 -46.66
N PHE A 500 16.76 6.01 -45.89
CA PHE A 500 16.88 7.45 -46.08
C PHE A 500 18.24 7.96 -45.59
N PRO A 501 19.04 8.66 -46.40
CA PRO A 501 18.75 9.13 -47.77
C PRO A 501 19.56 8.39 -48.85
N ASN A 502 19.97 7.16 -48.56
CA ASN A 502 20.88 6.34 -49.36
C ASN A 502 20.19 5.48 -50.43
N GLY A 503 18.86 5.50 -50.52
CA GLY A 503 18.09 4.80 -51.56
C GLY A 503 18.15 5.53 -52.89
N GLY A 504 18.50 4.83 -53.97
CA GLY A 504 18.42 5.33 -55.35
C GLY A 504 17.05 5.15 -56.00
N ASP A 505 16.00 4.87 -55.20
CA ASP A 505 14.66 4.62 -55.73
C ASP A 505 13.92 5.93 -56.09
N GLN A 506 12.94 5.80 -56.98
CA GLN A 506 12.13 6.92 -57.48
C GLN A 506 11.50 7.73 -56.33
N ALA A 507 11.14 7.08 -55.23
CA ALA A 507 10.52 7.71 -54.06
C ALA A 507 11.50 8.57 -53.25
N THR A 508 12.77 8.15 -53.13
CA THR A 508 13.82 8.97 -52.52
C THR A 508 14.13 10.19 -53.40
N LEU A 509 14.13 10.02 -54.73
CA LEU A 509 14.22 11.12 -55.70
C LEU A 509 13.05 12.10 -55.61
N GLU A 510 11.81 11.60 -55.49
CA GLU A 510 10.61 12.42 -55.29
C GLU A 510 10.61 13.15 -53.94
N ALA A 511 11.11 12.53 -52.87
CA ALA A 511 11.29 13.17 -51.57
C ALA A 511 12.37 14.27 -51.61
N VAL A 512 13.47 14.03 -52.32
CA VAL A 512 14.52 15.03 -52.59
C VAL A 512 13.98 16.19 -53.43
N GLN A 513 13.19 15.92 -54.47
CA GLN A 513 12.53 16.94 -55.29
C GLN A 513 11.46 17.72 -54.53
N THR A 514 10.77 17.08 -53.58
CA THR A 514 9.86 17.74 -52.66
C THR A 514 10.61 18.68 -51.71
N LEU A 515 11.78 18.27 -51.21
CA LEU A 515 12.66 19.11 -50.38
C LEU A 515 13.25 20.29 -51.17
N ILE A 516 13.65 20.09 -52.42
CA ILE A 516 14.13 21.15 -53.34
C ILE A 516 13.00 22.14 -53.64
N SER A 517 11.81 21.64 -54.00
CA SER A 517 10.64 22.48 -54.24
C SER A 517 10.18 23.23 -52.98
N ALA A 518 10.33 22.62 -51.80
CA ALA A 518 10.04 23.25 -50.52
C ALA A 518 11.05 24.34 -50.15
N LYS A 519 12.32 24.21 -50.55
CA LYS A 519 13.38 25.23 -50.43
C LYS A 519 13.09 26.43 -51.33
N ASP A 520 12.73 26.20 -52.59
CA ASP A 520 12.51 27.27 -53.57
C ASP A 520 11.24 28.09 -53.27
N ASN A 521 10.27 27.47 -52.57
CA ASN A 521 9.03 28.11 -52.11
C ASN A 521 9.10 28.58 -50.64
N ALA A 522 10.26 28.54 -49.99
CA ALA A 522 10.40 29.03 -48.62
C ALA A 522 10.08 30.54 -48.57
N PRO A 523 9.22 31.00 -47.63
CA PRO A 523 8.89 32.42 -47.54
C PRO A 523 10.16 33.24 -47.31
N LYS A 524 10.35 34.32 -48.08
CA LYS A 524 11.41 35.31 -47.85
C LYS A 524 11.05 36.10 -46.61
N ILE A 525 11.51 35.64 -45.45
CA ILE A 525 11.26 36.33 -44.18
C ILE A 525 12.25 37.51 -44.09
N ASP A 526 11.73 38.72 -43.88
CA ASP A 526 12.54 39.88 -43.46
C ASP A 526 12.73 39.76 -41.94
N LEU A 527 13.95 39.44 -41.52
CA LEU A 527 14.22 38.78 -40.23
C LEU A 527 14.69 39.78 -39.16
N GLU A 528 13.76 40.43 -38.46
CA GLU A 528 14.09 41.20 -37.24
C GLU A 528 14.27 40.31 -35.98
N THR A 529 14.08 38.99 -36.07
CA THR A 529 14.25 38.06 -34.94
C THR A 529 15.44 37.10 -35.15
N PRO A 530 16.59 37.31 -34.47
CA PRO A 530 17.84 36.57 -34.71
C PRO A 530 17.74 35.05 -34.52
N ASN A 531 16.89 34.59 -33.61
CA ASN A 531 16.72 33.15 -33.34
C ASN A 531 15.95 32.43 -34.46
N LEU A 532 15.00 33.10 -35.12
CA LEU A 532 14.21 32.52 -36.20
C LEU A 532 15.05 32.38 -37.48
N ALA A 533 15.82 33.42 -37.79
CA ALA A 533 16.78 33.45 -38.89
C ALA A 533 17.73 32.26 -38.80
N LYS A 534 18.31 32.06 -37.61
CA LYS A 534 19.28 31.01 -37.33
C LYS A 534 18.69 29.59 -37.44
N ILE A 535 17.43 29.39 -37.06
CA ILE A 535 16.74 28.09 -37.19
C ILE A 535 16.48 27.78 -38.66
N VAL A 536 15.92 28.73 -39.42
CA VAL A 536 15.64 28.57 -40.86
C VAL A 536 16.94 28.40 -41.66
N GLU A 537 17.97 29.17 -41.34
CA GLU A 537 19.31 29.06 -41.95
C GLU A 537 19.97 27.72 -41.61
N THR A 538 19.85 27.23 -40.37
CA THR A 538 20.35 25.90 -39.98
C THR A 538 19.62 24.79 -40.75
N MET A 539 18.32 24.92 -40.97
CA MET A 539 17.55 23.97 -41.79
C MET A 539 17.99 24.01 -43.25
N LEU A 540 18.08 25.21 -43.85
CA LEU A 540 18.51 25.38 -45.23
C LEU A 540 19.95 24.88 -45.43
N ASN A 541 20.86 25.10 -44.49
CA ASN A 541 22.24 24.60 -44.57
C ASN A 541 22.31 23.08 -44.45
N LYS A 542 21.46 22.44 -43.63
CA LYS A 542 21.36 20.98 -43.56
C LYS A 542 20.76 20.39 -44.84
N VAL A 543 19.76 21.06 -45.43
CA VAL A 543 19.16 20.67 -46.72
C VAL A 543 20.15 20.88 -47.88
N ASN A 544 20.94 21.96 -47.88
CA ASN A 544 21.94 22.26 -48.91
C ASN A 544 23.11 21.26 -48.85
N ASN A 545 23.72 21.06 -47.67
CA ASN A 545 24.76 20.05 -47.48
C ASN A 545 24.30 18.63 -47.86
N PHE A 546 22.99 18.39 -47.80
CA PHE A 546 22.38 17.14 -48.23
C PHE A 546 22.26 17.05 -49.76
N ILE A 547 21.76 18.10 -50.42
CA ILE A 547 21.68 18.18 -51.90
C ILE A 547 23.09 18.06 -52.50
N ASP A 548 24.07 18.77 -51.98
CA ASP A 548 25.46 18.78 -52.48
C ASP A 548 26.10 17.38 -52.41
N LYS A 549 25.84 16.61 -51.35
CA LYS A 549 26.32 15.22 -51.19
C LYS A 549 25.66 14.24 -52.16
N GLN A 550 24.44 14.51 -52.61
CA GLN A 550 23.75 13.68 -53.62
C GLN A 550 24.22 14.02 -55.04
N GLU A 551 24.44 15.31 -55.33
CA GLU A 551 25.02 15.75 -56.61
C GLU A 551 26.46 15.25 -56.80
N GLU A 552 27.27 15.18 -55.72
CA GLU A 552 28.60 14.54 -55.76
C GLU A 552 28.51 13.04 -56.06
N LYS A 553 27.58 12.29 -55.46
CA LYS A 553 27.41 10.85 -55.75
C LYS A 553 26.92 10.58 -57.17
N ASN A 554 26.00 11.39 -57.69
CA ASN A 554 25.51 11.27 -59.06
C ASN A 554 26.58 11.61 -60.12
N LYS A 555 27.65 12.34 -59.76
CA LYS A 555 28.82 12.54 -60.63
C LYS A 555 29.73 11.31 -60.77
N TYR A 556 29.63 10.33 -59.87
CA TYR A 556 30.45 9.10 -59.87
C TYR A 556 29.67 7.83 -60.23
N THR A 557 28.42 7.97 -60.66
CA THR A 557 27.61 6.84 -61.14
C THR A 557 27.53 6.92 -62.67
N ILE A 558 28.44 6.22 -63.35
CA ILE A 558 28.30 5.78 -64.75
C ILE A 558 27.88 4.33 -64.73
#